data_AF-A0A9P6BSH5-F1
#
_entry.id   AF-A0A9P6BSH5-F1
#
_cell.length_a   1.000
_cell.length_b   1.000
_cell.length_c   1.000
_cell.angle_alpha   90.00
_cell.angle_beta   90.00
_cell.angle_gamma   90.00
#
_symmetry.space_group_name_H-M   'P 1'
#
loop_
_entity.id
_entity.type
_entity.pdbx_description
1 polymer ?
#
loop_
_entity_poly.entity_id
_entity_poly.type
_entity_poly.pdbx_seq_one_letter_code
_entity_poly.pdbx_strand_id
1 'polypeptide(L)'
;MSTQDYDGSARSENKTIAALSHDTSKPSSLRSGYGGHSVDTTPTQPLTTKTEKQITARSARSLRSTLPPSENGILPEHEGQREQLSLLQCLKAVVFATKINVFLIFVPAGFLVNYLHAPDVAVFIINFVAIIPLAKLLGYATEEISLRVGQNVGALLNASFGNAVELILSIIALKEGKIDVVQASLLGSVLSNLLLVLGFCFIFGGIKFDTQTFNQTAAQTSASLLSLSCLSLLIPAAFHATASTGIDQTANIQHLSYGTSIVLLIVYILYLFFQLKTHTHLYVTDNEEEEEPVLPLWLGIVLLLVITVLVAFCAEFLVGSIDGLSHSWGLSTVFIGLILLPIVGNAAEHVTAVSVAMKNKMDLAIGVSIGSSMQVALFVTPLMVIIGWIIGQNMTLFFNTFETCILFVSVLIVNYLIQDGESNWLEGVMLLSTYVIIAIAIFFYPGSTSD
;
A
#
# COMPACT_ATOMS: atom_id res chain seq x y z
N MET A 1 38.10 -10.26 68.54
CA MET A 1 38.82 -9.10 68.00
C MET A 1 38.23 -8.87 66.63
N SER A 2 37.26 -7.96 66.56
CA SER A 2 36.23 -7.90 65.51
C SER A 2 36.47 -6.69 64.61
N THR A 3 36.47 -6.94 63.30
CA THR A 3 36.60 -6.00 62.17
C THR A 3 35.24 -5.89 61.48
N GLN A 4 34.61 -4.72 61.43
CA GLN A 4 34.79 -3.53 60.55
C GLN A 4 33.81 -3.51 59.36
N ASP A 5 32.83 -2.61 59.50
CA ASP A 5 32.02 -1.78 58.59
C ASP A 5 31.78 -2.16 57.12
N TYR A 6 30.50 -2.06 56.75
CA TYR A 6 29.94 -2.03 55.39
C TYR A 6 28.99 -0.82 55.28
N ASP A 7 29.00 -0.10 54.16
CA ASP A 7 27.97 0.89 53.81
C ASP A 7 27.59 0.81 52.32
N GLY A 8 26.29 1.03 52.05
CA GLY A 8 25.78 1.65 50.83
C GLY A 8 24.94 0.82 49.85
N SER A 9 23.60 0.70 50.04
CA SER A 9 22.63 0.58 48.93
C SER A 9 21.15 0.85 49.29
N ALA A 10 20.50 1.59 48.39
CA ALA A 10 19.09 1.59 47.96
C ALA A 10 17.92 2.08 48.87
N ARG A 11 17.04 2.88 48.24
CA ARG A 11 15.82 3.50 48.77
C ARG A 11 14.62 3.03 47.93
N SER A 12 13.52 2.63 48.57
CA SER A 12 12.27 2.11 47.96
C SER A 12 11.02 2.67 48.66
N GLU A 13 9.93 2.83 47.88
CA GLU A 13 8.49 2.75 48.27
C GLU A 13 7.94 3.74 49.35
N ASN A 14 6.65 4.04 49.54
CA ASN A 14 5.33 3.58 49.10
C ASN A 14 4.31 4.66 49.53
N LYS A 15 3.08 4.73 48.97
CA LYS A 15 1.89 5.18 49.74
C LYS A 15 0.53 4.80 49.12
N THR A 16 -0.27 4.20 49.97
CA THR A 16 -1.57 3.50 49.83
C THR A 16 -2.78 4.46 49.79
N ILE A 17 -3.84 4.07 49.08
CA ILE A 17 -5.16 4.75 49.01
C ILE A 17 -6.18 4.06 49.94
N ALA A 18 -6.99 4.84 50.67
CA ALA A 18 -8.17 4.38 51.40
C ALA A 18 -9.33 5.41 51.41
N ALA A 19 -10.54 4.92 51.07
CA ALA A 19 -11.85 5.11 51.73
C ALA A 19 -12.71 6.42 51.68
N LEU A 20 -13.91 6.27 51.09
CA LEU A 20 -15.30 6.47 51.62
C LEU A 20 -16.05 7.85 51.63
N SER A 21 -17.11 7.89 50.79
CA SER A 21 -18.55 8.27 50.96
C SER A 21 -19.07 9.63 51.49
N HIS A 22 -20.06 10.18 50.75
CA HIS A 22 -21.26 11.03 51.07
C HIS A 22 -21.42 12.11 49.96
N ASP A 23 -22.58 12.55 49.45
CA ASP A 23 -24.00 12.30 49.68
C ASP A 23 -24.79 12.85 48.47
N THR A 24 -26.03 12.38 48.30
CA THR A 24 -27.00 12.77 47.25
C THR A 24 -27.89 13.95 47.67
N SER A 25 -28.35 14.81 46.74
CA SER A 25 -29.77 15.27 46.59
C SER A 25 -29.94 16.57 45.78
N LYS A 26 -31.03 16.63 44.99
CA LYS A 26 -31.57 17.82 44.28
C LYS A 26 -32.11 18.87 45.27
N PRO A 27 -32.42 20.09 44.78
CA PRO A 27 -33.84 20.47 44.74
C PRO A 27 -34.28 21.30 43.51
N SER A 28 -35.59 21.22 43.27
CA SER A 28 -36.43 21.97 42.32
C SER A 28 -36.94 23.32 42.88
N SER A 29 -37.11 24.37 42.06
CA SER A 29 -38.35 25.20 41.94
C SER A 29 -38.19 26.59 41.22
N LEU A 30 -39.07 26.81 40.22
CA LEU A 30 -39.92 27.99 39.91
C LEU A 30 -39.38 29.44 39.73
N ARG A 31 -39.52 29.98 38.50
CA ARG A 31 -40.29 31.21 38.09
C ARG A 31 -40.12 31.48 36.58
N SER A 32 -41.14 31.32 35.74
CA SER A 32 -42.14 32.30 35.25
C SER A 32 -41.59 33.49 34.43
N GLY A 33 -41.96 33.56 33.15
CA GLY A 33 -41.79 34.70 32.26
C GLY A 33 -42.36 34.44 30.85
N TYR A 34 -43.58 34.89 30.61
CA TYR A 34 -44.34 34.86 29.35
C TYR A 34 -43.64 35.61 28.19
N GLY A 35 -43.81 35.11 26.96
CA GLY A 35 -43.54 35.84 25.72
C GLY A 35 -43.65 34.92 24.49
N GLY A 36 -44.79 34.98 23.80
CA GLY A 36 -45.12 34.07 22.71
C GLY A 36 -44.41 34.35 21.39
N HIS A 37 -44.32 33.32 20.54
CA HIS A 37 -44.58 33.42 19.11
C HIS A 37 -44.82 32.01 18.51
N SER A 38 -45.95 31.93 17.79
CA SER A 38 -46.30 31.03 16.68
C SER A 38 -45.38 29.85 16.37
N VAL A 39 -45.94 28.65 16.53
CA VAL A 39 -45.46 27.39 15.94
C VAL A 39 -45.68 27.46 14.42
N ASP A 40 -44.61 27.68 13.66
CA ASP A 40 -44.58 27.35 12.24
C ASP A 40 -44.09 25.90 12.10
N THR A 41 -44.97 25.06 11.60
CA THR A 41 -44.69 23.67 11.22
C THR A 41 -43.86 23.66 9.94
N THR A 42 -42.54 23.47 10.06
CA THR A 42 -41.68 23.07 8.94
C THR A 42 -41.41 21.57 9.02
N PRO A 43 -41.63 20.78 7.95
CA PRO A 43 -41.41 19.34 7.99
C PRO A 43 -39.90 19.04 8.06
N THR A 44 -39.54 18.13 8.96
CA THR A 44 -38.24 17.48 9.05
C THR A 44 -37.85 16.89 7.70
N GLN A 45 -36.85 17.47 7.03
CA GLN A 45 -36.16 16.82 5.92
C GLN A 45 -35.29 15.67 6.49
N PRO A 46 -35.27 14.48 5.86
CA PRO A 46 -34.39 13.41 6.31
C PRO A 46 -32.93 13.74 5.98
N LEU A 47 -32.09 13.78 7.02
CA LEU A 47 -30.63 13.85 6.95
C LEU A 47 -30.05 12.49 6.53
N THR A 48 -30.33 12.00 5.32
CA THR A 48 -29.78 10.73 4.84
C THR A 48 -29.57 10.77 3.34
N THR A 49 -28.46 11.33 2.88
CA THR A 49 -27.93 11.11 1.51
C THR A 49 -26.56 11.74 1.27
N LYS A 50 -26.14 12.73 2.09
CA LYS A 50 -24.86 13.43 1.90
C LYS A 50 -23.66 12.72 2.54
N THR A 51 -23.86 11.91 3.58
CA THR A 51 -22.77 11.25 4.33
C THR A 51 -22.22 10.00 3.64
N GLU A 52 -22.95 9.38 2.69
CA GLU A 52 -22.54 8.12 2.06
C GLU A 52 -21.51 8.27 0.91
N LYS A 53 -21.25 9.49 0.43
CA LYS A 53 -20.43 9.71 -0.79
C LYS A 53 -18.97 10.12 -0.54
N GLN A 54 -18.58 10.43 0.70
CA GLN A 54 -17.32 11.16 0.97
C GLN A 54 -16.07 10.28 1.20
N ILE A 55 -16.13 8.96 1.04
CA ILE A 55 -15.21 8.04 1.75
C ILE A 55 -14.35 7.15 0.83
N THR A 56 -14.55 7.14 -0.49
CA THR A 56 -13.93 6.15 -1.41
C THR A 56 -12.47 6.38 -1.79
N ALA A 57 -11.78 7.37 -1.24
CA ALA A 57 -10.85 8.09 -2.09
C ALA A 57 -9.38 8.10 -1.63
N ARG A 58 -8.98 7.42 -0.55
CA ARG A 58 -7.60 7.60 -0.01
C ARG A 58 -6.45 6.84 -0.67
N SER A 59 -6.67 5.72 -1.36
CA SER A 59 -5.59 5.09 -2.18
C SER A 59 -5.72 5.43 -3.67
N ALA A 60 -6.81 6.09 -4.05
CA ALA A 60 -7.13 6.48 -5.41
C ALA A 60 -6.87 7.98 -5.72
N ARG A 61 -7.11 8.90 -4.76
CA ARG A 61 -7.04 10.40 -4.88
C ARG A 61 -5.74 10.94 -5.47
N SER A 62 -4.70 10.14 -5.43
CA SER A 62 -3.34 10.52 -5.78
C SER A 62 -3.15 10.58 -7.31
N LEU A 63 -3.95 9.83 -8.08
CA LEU A 63 -3.77 9.70 -9.53
C LEU A 63 -4.25 10.94 -10.29
N ARG A 64 -5.39 11.51 -9.90
CA ARG A 64 -6.02 12.62 -10.62
C ARG A 64 -5.31 13.97 -10.39
N SER A 65 -4.67 14.18 -9.24
CA SER A 65 -3.96 15.42 -8.95
C SER A 65 -2.67 15.64 -9.79
N THR A 66 -2.30 14.65 -10.61
CA THR A 66 -1.20 14.70 -11.60
C THR A 66 -1.68 14.98 -13.04
N LEU A 67 -2.99 15.07 -13.27
CA LEU A 67 -3.52 15.68 -14.48
C LEU A 67 -3.18 17.17 -14.47
N PRO A 68 -2.84 17.77 -15.63
CA PRO A 68 -2.78 19.22 -15.70
C PRO A 68 -4.14 19.77 -15.22
N PRO A 69 -4.16 20.88 -14.46
CA PRO A 69 -5.40 21.62 -14.30
C PRO A 69 -5.97 21.85 -15.69
N SER A 70 -7.29 21.94 -15.80
CA SER A 70 -7.97 22.37 -17.01
C SER A 70 -7.63 23.84 -17.33
N GLU A 71 -6.36 24.20 -17.44
CA GLU A 71 -5.88 25.52 -17.85
C GLU A 71 -6.04 25.73 -19.36
N ASN A 72 -6.44 24.69 -20.10
CA ASN A 72 -7.00 24.81 -21.45
C ASN A 72 -8.19 23.86 -21.55
N GLY A 73 -9.41 24.38 -21.45
CA GLY A 73 -10.67 23.64 -21.41
C GLY A 73 -10.76 22.50 -22.44
N ILE A 74 -10.50 21.27 -21.99
CA ILE A 74 -10.85 20.04 -22.72
C ILE A 74 -12.34 19.72 -22.48
N LEU A 75 -12.92 20.27 -21.42
CA LEU A 75 -14.33 20.19 -21.09
C LEU A 75 -14.94 21.60 -21.23
N PRO A 76 -16.02 21.77 -22.01
CA PRO A 76 -16.72 23.05 -22.06
C PRO A 76 -17.35 23.35 -20.69
N GLU A 77 -17.03 24.52 -20.12
CA GLU A 77 -17.81 25.12 -19.04
C GLU A 77 -19.17 25.57 -19.60
N HIS A 78 -20.15 24.67 -19.61
CA HIS A 78 -21.54 25.06 -19.77
C HIS A 78 -22.35 24.55 -18.58
N GLU A 79 -22.82 25.50 -17.78
CA GLU A 79 -23.84 25.31 -16.76
C GLU A 79 -25.05 24.57 -17.36
N GLY A 80 -25.35 23.37 -16.84
CA GLY A 80 -26.72 22.85 -16.83
C GLY A 80 -27.09 21.67 -17.73
N GLN A 81 -26.21 21.14 -18.60
CA GLN A 81 -26.52 19.93 -19.38
C GLN A 81 -25.33 18.97 -19.45
N ARG A 82 -25.48 17.75 -18.90
CA ARG A 82 -24.53 16.63 -19.08
C ARG A 82 -24.51 16.23 -20.56
N GLU A 83 -23.68 16.87 -21.37
CA GLU A 83 -23.30 16.28 -22.65
C GLU A 83 -22.59 14.95 -22.38
N GLN A 84 -23.10 13.86 -22.96
CA GLN A 84 -22.40 12.59 -22.95
C GLN A 84 -21.09 12.79 -23.72
N LEU A 85 -19.98 12.83 -23.00
CA LEU A 85 -18.64 12.87 -23.59
C LEU A 85 -18.54 11.82 -24.70
N SER A 86 -18.12 12.26 -25.90
CA SER A 86 -17.88 11.35 -27.01
C SER A 86 -16.79 10.35 -26.62
N LEU A 87 -16.88 9.10 -27.10
CA LEU A 87 -15.86 8.07 -26.84
C LEU A 87 -14.45 8.54 -27.16
N LEU A 88 -14.31 9.38 -28.18
CA LEU A 88 -13.03 9.94 -28.60
C LEU A 88 -12.50 10.98 -27.61
N GLN A 89 -13.38 11.75 -26.96
CA GLN A 89 -13.02 12.68 -25.88
C GLN A 89 -12.63 11.91 -24.61
N CYS A 90 -13.35 10.85 -24.25
CA CYS A 90 -12.98 9.98 -23.13
C CYS A 90 -11.63 9.30 -23.37
N LEU A 91 -11.41 8.74 -24.57
CA LEU A 91 -10.13 8.11 -24.91
C LEU A 91 -8.98 9.11 -24.90
N LYS A 92 -9.20 10.32 -25.43
CA LYS A 92 -8.22 11.41 -25.36
C LYS A 92 -7.94 11.80 -23.91
N ALA A 93 -8.96 11.88 -23.05
CA ALA A 93 -8.79 12.16 -21.63
C ALA A 93 -7.93 11.09 -20.95
N VAL A 94 -8.18 9.81 -21.22
CA VAL A 94 -7.39 8.69 -20.67
C VAL A 94 -5.93 8.72 -21.15
N VAL A 95 -5.71 8.87 -22.47
CA VAL A 95 -4.36 8.84 -23.07
C VAL A 95 -3.53 10.05 -22.67
N PHE A 96 -4.12 11.23 -22.56
CA PHE A 96 -3.41 12.44 -22.14
C PHE A 96 -3.54 12.72 -20.64
N ALA A 97 -4.05 11.76 -19.86
CA ALA A 97 -4.29 11.96 -18.44
C ALA A 97 -3.00 12.26 -17.67
N THR A 98 -1.93 11.54 -17.99
CA THR A 98 -0.65 11.67 -17.31
C THR A 98 0.50 11.78 -18.30
N LYS A 99 1.56 12.49 -17.90
CA LYS A 99 2.82 12.54 -18.65
C LYS A 99 3.49 11.16 -18.77
N ILE A 100 3.19 10.24 -17.84
CA ILE A 100 3.73 8.87 -17.85
C ILE A 100 3.20 8.07 -19.05
N ASN A 101 2.05 8.44 -19.62
CA ASN A 101 1.45 7.73 -20.77
C ASN A 101 2.30 7.83 -22.05
N VAL A 102 3.32 8.71 -22.09
CA VAL A 102 4.34 8.69 -23.16
C VAL A 102 5.01 7.30 -23.25
N PHE A 103 5.14 6.59 -22.13
CA PHE A 103 5.70 5.24 -22.08
C PHE A 103 4.75 4.15 -22.61
N LEU A 104 3.50 4.45 -22.97
CA LEU A 104 2.60 3.45 -23.58
C LEU A 104 3.12 2.93 -24.92
N ILE A 105 4.02 3.66 -25.59
CA ILE A 105 4.72 3.18 -26.79
C ILE A 105 5.53 1.90 -26.54
N PHE A 106 5.94 1.66 -25.29
CA PHE A 106 6.66 0.44 -24.91
C PHE A 106 5.77 -0.79 -24.87
N VAL A 107 4.44 -0.64 -24.80
CA VAL A 107 3.50 -1.78 -24.85
C VAL A 107 3.59 -2.52 -26.19
N PRO A 108 3.32 -1.91 -27.36
CA PRO A 108 3.49 -2.60 -28.64
C PRO A 108 4.95 -2.99 -28.91
N ALA A 109 5.92 -2.22 -28.41
CA ALA A 109 7.33 -2.60 -28.51
C ALA A 109 7.64 -3.88 -27.72
N GLY A 110 7.05 -4.07 -26.54
CA GLY A 110 7.20 -5.26 -25.69
C GLY A 110 6.73 -6.53 -26.38
N PHE A 111 5.56 -6.46 -27.03
CA PHE A 111 5.08 -7.54 -27.90
C PHE A 111 6.06 -7.80 -29.06
N LEU A 112 6.50 -6.74 -29.74
CA LEU A 112 7.39 -6.87 -30.90
C LEU A 112 8.72 -7.54 -30.53
N VAL A 113 9.38 -7.10 -29.46
CA VAL A 113 10.68 -7.67 -29.08
C VAL A 113 10.55 -9.13 -28.61
N ASN A 114 9.43 -9.48 -27.97
CA ASN A 114 9.16 -10.86 -27.60
C ASN A 114 8.92 -11.74 -28.83
N TYR A 115 8.10 -11.30 -29.79
CA TYR A 115 7.82 -12.06 -31.01
C TYR A 115 9.01 -12.15 -31.98
N LEU A 116 9.91 -11.17 -31.95
CA LEU A 116 11.15 -11.22 -32.72
C LEU A 116 12.25 -12.04 -32.05
N HIS A 117 11.98 -12.64 -30.88
CA HIS A 117 12.96 -13.38 -30.08
C HIS A 117 14.23 -12.55 -29.82
N ALA A 118 14.05 -11.27 -29.45
CA ALA A 118 15.13 -10.40 -29.05
C ALA A 118 15.81 -10.92 -27.75
N PRO A 119 17.03 -10.45 -27.42
CA PRO A 119 17.70 -10.85 -26.19
C PRO A 119 16.84 -10.57 -24.94
N ASP A 120 16.88 -11.48 -23.97
CA ASP A 120 16.03 -11.43 -22.77
C ASP A 120 16.17 -10.11 -22.00
N VAL A 121 17.36 -9.53 -21.97
CA VAL A 121 17.60 -8.20 -21.37
C VAL A 121 16.72 -7.12 -22.02
N ALA A 122 16.58 -7.14 -23.34
CA ALA A 122 15.74 -6.18 -24.06
C ALA A 122 14.25 -6.44 -23.81
N VAL A 123 13.83 -7.71 -23.80
CA VAL A 123 12.46 -8.12 -23.46
C VAL A 123 12.12 -7.64 -22.05
N PHE A 124 13.01 -7.85 -21.08
CA PHE A 124 12.85 -7.40 -19.71
C PHE A 124 12.69 -5.88 -19.63
N ILE A 125 13.65 -5.11 -20.12
CA ILE A 125 13.65 -3.63 -19.98
C ILE A 125 12.44 -3.00 -20.65
N ILE A 126 12.07 -3.47 -21.85
CA ILE A 126 10.95 -2.88 -22.60
C ILE A 126 9.63 -3.19 -21.91
N ASN A 127 9.40 -4.43 -21.47
CA ASN A 127 8.17 -4.78 -20.75
C ASN A 127 8.12 -4.17 -19.35
N PHE A 128 9.27 -4.01 -18.67
CA PHE A 128 9.39 -3.28 -17.40
C PHE A 128 8.86 -1.87 -17.54
N VAL A 129 9.33 -1.12 -18.55
CA VAL A 129 8.88 0.25 -18.81
C VAL A 129 7.43 0.29 -19.28
N ALA A 130 6.97 -0.71 -20.02
CA ALA A 130 5.59 -0.80 -20.50
C ALA A 130 4.56 -0.95 -19.37
N ILE A 131 4.90 -1.65 -18.29
CA ILE A 131 3.97 -1.88 -17.17
C ILE A 131 3.74 -0.61 -16.35
N ILE A 132 4.71 0.29 -16.22
CA ILE A 132 4.60 1.53 -15.43
C ILE A 132 3.37 2.39 -15.81
N PRO A 133 3.16 2.80 -17.09
CA PRO A 133 1.96 3.53 -17.48
C PRO A 133 0.68 2.70 -17.37
N LEU A 134 0.77 1.37 -17.59
CA LEU A 134 -0.38 0.49 -17.46
C LEU A 134 -0.86 0.40 -16.00
N ALA A 135 0.05 0.29 -15.03
CA ALA A 135 -0.23 0.32 -13.60
C ALA A 135 -0.98 1.61 -13.21
N LYS A 136 -0.50 2.75 -13.72
CA LYS A 136 -1.13 4.06 -13.52
C LYS A 136 -2.56 4.11 -14.07
N LEU A 137 -2.77 3.62 -15.29
CA LEU A 137 -4.09 3.58 -15.91
C LEU A 137 -5.03 2.59 -15.22
N LEU A 138 -4.50 1.47 -14.71
CA LEU A 138 -5.25 0.48 -13.96
C LEU A 138 -5.84 1.12 -12.70
N GLY A 139 -5.00 1.78 -11.90
CA GLY A 139 -5.44 2.52 -10.71
C GLY A 139 -6.48 3.60 -11.06
N TYR A 140 -6.29 4.33 -12.16
CA TYR A 140 -7.25 5.34 -12.60
C TYR A 140 -8.62 4.74 -12.97
N ALA A 141 -8.62 3.60 -13.66
CA ALA A 141 -9.85 2.89 -13.98
C ALA A 141 -10.55 2.36 -12.71
N THR A 142 -9.79 1.82 -11.75
CA THR A 142 -10.31 1.37 -10.45
C THR A 142 -10.93 2.51 -9.66
N GLU A 143 -10.32 3.69 -9.67
CA GLU A 143 -10.83 4.90 -9.02
C GLU A 143 -12.18 5.33 -9.61
N GLU A 144 -12.25 5.49 -10.93
CA GLU A 144 -13.47 5.91 -11.66
C GLU A 144 -14.65 4.96 -11.42
N ILE A 145 -14.38 3.66 -11.29
CA ILE A 145 -15.40 2.66 -10.92
C ILE A 145 -15.79 2.84 -9.45
N SER A 146 -14.80 2.98 -8.55
CA SER A 146 -15.01 3.12 -7.10
C SER A 146 -15.89 4.31 -6.74
N LEU A 147 -15.77 5.43 -7.45
CA LEU A 147 -16.62 6.61 -7.29
C LEU A 147 -18.11 6.36 -7.58
N ARG A 148 -18.45 5.29 -8.33
CA ARG A 148 -19.83 5.00 -8.78
C ARG A 148 -20.50 3.85 -8.04
N VAL A 149 -19.74 2.93 -7.45
CA VAL A 149 -20.28 1.69 -6.84
C VAL A 149 -20.53 1.80 -5.33
N GLY A 150 -20.32 2.99 -4.76
CA GLY A 150 -20.51 3.26 -3.33
C GLY A 150 -19.31 2.85 -2.47
N GLN A 151 -19.28 3.33 -1.24
CA GLN A 151 -18.12 3.27 -0.34
C GLN A 151 -17.55 1.85 -0.13
N ASN A 152 -18.39 0.92 0.30
CA ASN A 152 -17.93 -0.40 0.72
C ASN A 152 -17.40 -1.21 -0.46
N VAL A 153 -18.09 -1.14 -1.61
CA VAL A 153 -17.69 -1.86 -2.83
C VAL A 153 -16.47 -1.18 -3.46
N GLY A 154 -16.42 0.15 -3.49
CA GLY A 154 -15.28 0.91 -3.98
C GLY A 154 -14.02 0.62 -3.19
N ALA A 155 -14.10 0.55 -1.86
CA ALA A 155 -12.96 0.19 -1.04
C ALA A 155 -12.48 -1.26 -1.27
N LEU A 156 -13.39 -2.20 -1.48
CA LEU A 156 -13.03 -3.59 -1.80
C LEU A 156 -12.39 -3.70 -3.20
N LEU A 157 -12.91 -2.96 -4.18
CA LEU A 157 -12.32 -2.86 -5.52
C LEU A 157 -10.92 -2.27 -5.43
N ASN A 158 -10.74 -1.21 -4.65
CA ASN A 158 -9.45 -0.55 -4.49
C ASN A 158 -8.45 -1.45 -3.74
N ALA A 159 -8.88 -2.16 -2.70
CA ALA A 159 -8.07 -3.17 -2.02
C ALA A 159 -7.59 -4.29 -2.95
N SER A 160 -8.41 -4.66 -3.93
CA SER A 160 -8.11 -5.76 -4.86
C SER A 160 -7.29 -5.29 -6.06
N PHE A 161 -7.80 -4.31 -6.79
CA PHE A 161 -7.19 -3.80 -8.02
C PHE A 161 -6.10 -2.76 -7.80
N GLY A 162 -5.99 -2.18 -6.60
CA GLY A 162 -4.86 -1.32 -6.22
C GLY A 162 -3.52 -2.08 -6.25
N ASN A 163 -3.54 -3.37 -5.87
CA ASN A 163 -2.35 -4.24 -5.92
C ASN A 163 -2.39 -5.21 -7.12
N ALA A 164 -3.15 -4.91 -8.17
CA ALA A 164 -3.37 -5.87 -9.24
C ALA A 164 -2.11 -6.14 -10.05
N VAL A 165 -1.20 -5.19 -10.20
CA VAL A 165 0.05 -5.41 -10.95
C VAL A 165 0.95 -6.38 -10.21
N GLU A 166 1.07 -6.22 -8.90
CA GLU A 166 1.81 -7.11 -7.99
C GLU A 166 1.19 -8.50 -7.99
N LEU A 167 -0.14 -8.59 -7.90
CA LEU A 167 -0.87 -9.86 -7.97
C LEU A 167 -0.64 -10.56 -9.31
N ILE A 168 -0.73 -9.85 -10.43
CA ILE A 168 -0.54 -10.42 -11.77
C ILE A 168 0.91 -10.91 -11.94
N LEU A 169 1.90 -10.09 -11.60
CA LEU A 169 3.32 -10.47 -11.65
C LEU A 169 3.60 -11.69 -10.77
N SER A 170 3.07 -11.70 -9.54
CA SER A 170 3.24 -12.80 -8.60
C SER A 170 2.58 -14.09 -9.08
N ILE A 171 1.35 -14.01 -9.62
CA ILE A 171 0.63 -15.18 -10.15
C ILE A 171 1.37 -15.77 -11.35
N ILE A 172 1.88 -14.94 -12.26
CA ILE A 172 2.63 -15.39 -13.44
C ILE A 172 3.94 -16.05 -13.01
N ALA A 173 4.74 -15.40 -12.16
CA ALA A 173 5.97 -15.97 -11.61
C ALA A 173 5.72 -17.27 -10.84
N LEU A 174 4.62 -17.34 -10.07
CA LEU A 174 4.24 -18.53 -9.34
C LEU A 174 3.85 -19.68 -10.28
N LYS A 175 3.12 -19.40 -11.37
CA LYS A 175 2.80 -20.40 -12.40
C LYS A 175 4.04 -20.95 -13.10
N GLU A 176 5.07 -20.12 -13.29
CA GLU A 176 6.36 -20.52 -13.84
C GLU A 176 7.27 -21.22 -12.81
N GLY A 177 6.82 -21.38 -11.56
CA GLY A 177 7.61 -22.03 -10.50
C GLY A 177 8.72 -21.16 -9.92
N LYS A 178 8.75 -19.86 -10.22
CA LYS A 178 9.74 -18.89 -9.72
C LYS A 178 9.38 -18.42 -8.31
N ILE A 179 9.29 -19.34 -7.36
CA ILE A 179 8.85 -19.07 -5.97
C ILE A 179 9.74 -18.02 -5.30
N ASP A 180 11.06 -18.12 -5.45
CA ASP A 180 12.02 -17.16 -4.89
C ASP A 180 11.78 -15.73 -5.41
N VAL A 181 11.43 -15.59 -6.69
CA VAL A 181 11.10 -14.29 -7.30
C VAL A 181 9.81 -13.74 -6.71
N VAL A 182 8.78 -14.58 -6.54
CA VAL A 182 7.50 -14.19 -5.91
C VAL A 182 7.75 -13.69 -4.49
N GLN A 183 8.44 -14.48 -3.67
CA GLN A 183 8.76 -14.13 -2.29
C GLN A 183 9.58 -12.84 -2.20
N ALA A 184 10.65 -12.73 -2.98
CA ALA A 184 11.49 -11.55 -3.03
C ALA A 184 10.70 -10.30 -3.47
N SER A 185 9.82 -10.43 -4.47
CA SER A 185 9.01 -9.30 -4.97
C SER A 185 7.95 -8.80 -3.99
N LEU A 186 7.33 -9.69 -3.23
CA LEU A 186 6.37 -9.30 -2.20
C LEU A 186 7.06 -8.56 -1.05
N LEU A 187 8.21 -9.07 -0.58
CA LEU A 187 9.02 -8.39 0.43
C LEU A 187 9.57 -7.06 -0.09
N GLY A 188 10.06 -7.06 -1.32
CA GLY A 188 10.55 -5.88 -2.00
C GLY A 188 9.50 -4.80 -2.16
N SER A 189 8.23 -5.15 -2.41
CA SER A 189 7.12 -4.20 -2.49
C SER A 189 6.87 -3.51 -1.14
N VAL A 190 6.88 -4.27 -0.03
CA VAL A 190 6.80 -3.70 1.31
C VAL A 190 8.00 -2.78 1.58
N LEU A 191 9.23 -3.23 1.30
CA LEU A 191 10.45 -2.43 1.51
C LEU A 191 10.48 -1.15 0.67
N SER A 192 10.06 -1.23 -0.60
CA SER A 192 9.98 -0.10 -1.51
C SER A 192 9.01 0.95 -0.96
N ASN A 193 7.80 0.54 -0.57
CA ASN A 193 6.82 1.47 -0.03
C ASN A 193 7.26 2.10 1.29
N LEU A 194 7.86 1.32 2.17
CA LEU A 194 8.30 1.78 3.49
C LEU A 194 9.53 2.70 3.45
N LEU A 195 10.52 2.40 2.62
CA LEU A 195 11.79 3.11 2.63
C LEU A 195 11.95 4.02 1.42
N LEU A 196 11.69 3.50 0.21
CA LEU A 196 11.90 4.24 -1.03
C LEU A 196 10.83 5.33 -1.20
N VAL A 197 9.54 4.95 -1.15
CA VAL A 197 8.43 5.90 -1.38
C VAL A 197 8.34 6.90 -0.25
N LEU A 198 8.29 6.43 0.99
CA LEU A 198 8.21 7.30 2.14
C LEU A 198 9.43 8.22 2.23
N GLY A 199 10.64 7.70 1.93
CA GLY A 199 11.86 8.49 1.83
C GLY A 199 11.75 9.61 0.80
N PHE A 200 11.26 9.32 -0.42
CA PHE A 200 11.01 10.36 -1.41
C PHE A 200 9.93 11.36 -0.97
N CYS A 201 8.85 10.91 -0.35
CA CYS A 201 7.80 11.80 0.17
C CYS A 201 8.37 12.80 1.17
N PHE A 202 9.17 12.32 2.14
CA PHE A 202 9.79 13.16 3.17
C PHE A 202 10.83 14.12 2.59
N ILE A 203 11.65 13.69 1.61
CA ILE A 203 12.61 14.58 0.96
C ILE A 203 11.90 15.64 0.13
N PHE A 204 11.05 15.24 -0.83
CA PHE A 204 10.45 16.20 -1.75
C PHE A 204 9.40 17.11 -1.09
N GLY A 205 8.71 16.60 -0.07
CA GLY A 205 7.89 17.42 0.81
C GLY A 205 8.75 18.37 1.68
N GLY A 206 9.81 17.84 2.28
CA GLY A 206 10.73 18.56 3.17
C GLY A 206 11.64 19.59 2.48
N ILE A 207 11.81 19.53 1.15
CA ILE A 207 12.47 20.58 0.37
C ILE A 207 11.62 21.86 0.34
N LYS A 208 10.29 21.72 0.41
CA LYS A 208 9.35 22.83 0.32
C LYS A 208 8.84 23.30 1.70
N PHE A 209 8.80 22.39 2.67
CA PHE A 209 8.28 22.65 4.01
C PHE A 209 9.31 22.18 5.05
N ASP A 210 9.66 23.03 6.03
CA ASP A 210 10.67 22.70 7.04
C ASP A 210 10.29 21.46 7.86
N THR A 211 9.01 21.36 8.23
CA THR A 211 8.39 20.19 8.85
C THR A 211 6.99 19.98 8.27
N GLN A 212 6.53 18.72 8.21
CA GLN A 212 5.17 18.38 7.82
C GLN A 212 4.53 17.46 8.86
N THR A 213 3.37 17.86 9.36
CA THR A 213 2.63 17.10 10.37
C THR A 213 1.60 16.17 9.74
N PHE A 214 1.27 15.09 10.45
CA PHE A 214 0.26 14.13 10.05
C PHE A 214 -0.42 13.50 11.29
N ASN A 215 -1.55 12.83 11.06
CA ASN A 215 -2.36 12.17 12.05
C ASN A 215 -1.65 10.93 12.57
N GLN A 216 -1.06 11.07 13.76
CA GLN A 216 -0.36 10.00 14.48
C GLN A 216 -1.24 8.77 14.65
N THR A 217 -2.51 8.91 15.04
CA THR A 217 -3.38 7.77 15.34
C THR A 217 -3.61 6.89 14.10
N ALA A 218 -3.90 7.50 12.95
CA ALA A 218 -4.14 6.75 11.71
C ALA A 218 -2.84 6.11 11.17
N ALA A 219 -1.73 6.84 11.22
CA ALA A 219 -0.42 6.35 10.81
C ALA A 219 0.05 5.19 11.70
N GLN A 220 0.00 5.36 13.03
CA GLN A 220 0.39 4.36 14.02
C GLN A 220 -0.49 3.11 13.97
N THR A 221 -1.80 3.23 13.74
CA THR A 221 -2.68 2.06 13.59
C THR A 221 -2.25 1.20 12.41
N SER A 222 -2.01 1.84 11.25
CA SER A 222 -1.60 1.15 10.03
C SER A 222 -0.23 0.50 10.18
N ALA A 223 0.71 1.19 10.83
CA ALA A 223 2.06 0.70 11.04
C ALA A 223 2.16 -0.39 12.14
N SER A 224 1.30 -0.33 13.15
CA SER A 224 1.15 -1.39 14.15
C SER A 224 0.63 -2.69 13.53
N LEU A 225 -0.37 -2.59 12.64
CA LEU A 225 -0.89 -3.73 11.88
C LEU A 225 0.16 -4.32 10.95
N LEU A 226 0.95 -3.46 10.29
CA LEU A 226 2.08 -3.91 9.47
C LEU A 226 3.14 -4.64 10.31
N SER A 227 3.42 -4.15 11.52
CA SER A 227 4.34 -4.80 12.47
C SER A 227 3.87 -6.20 12.87
N LEU A 228 2.58 -6.34 13.18
CA LEU A 228 1.96 -7.64 13.46
C LEU A 228 2.06 -8.57 12.25
N SER A 229 1.84 -8.03 11.04
CA SER A 229 1.98 -8.80 9.80
C SER A 229 3.41 -9.28 9.60
N CYS A 230 4.41 -8.41 9.72
CA CYS A 230 5.81 -8.77 9.58
C CYS A 230 6.28 -9.75 10.64
N LEU A 231 5.79 -9.64 11.88
CA LEU A 231 6.01 -10.66 12.91
C LEU A 231 5.41 -12.02 12.51
N SER A 232 4.22 -12.02 11.93
CA SER A 232 3.57 -13.25 11.45
C SER A 232 4.36 -13.90 10.29
N LEU A 233 4.98 -13.10 9.42
CA LEU A 233 5.89 -13.56 8.36
C LEU A 233 7.23 -14.07 8.91
N LEU A 234 7.69 -13.56 10.06
CA LEU A 234 8.92 -13.98 10.75
C LEU A 234 8.79 -15.35 11.44
N ILE A 235 7.60 -15.71 11.93
CA ILE A 235 7.42 -16.92 12.75
C ILE A 235 7.87 -18.20 12.02
N PRO A 236 7.50 -18.45 10.74
CA PRO A 236 7.99 -19.62 10.01
C PRO A 236 9.51 -19.65 9.86
N ALA A 237 10.14 -18.50 9.59
CA ALA A 237 11.59 -18.39 9.48
C ALA A 237 12.29 -18.67 10.82
N ALA A 238 11.77 -18.11 11.92
CA ALA A 238 12.29 -18.34 13.26
C ALA A 238 12.09 -19.80 13.72
N PHE A 239 10.96 -20.40 13.37
CA PHE A 239 10.67 -21.81 13.65
C PHE A 239 11.69 -22.73 12.99
N HIS A 240 11.95 -22.54 11.69
CA HIS A 240 12.97 -23.31 10.98
C HIS A 240 14.38 -23.10 11.53
N ALA A 241 14.75 -21.85 11.88
CA ALA A 241 16.08 -21.53 12.40
C ALA A 241 16.36 -22.13 13.80
N THR A 242 15.31 -22.39 14.59
CA THR A 242 15.42 -22.90 15.97
C THR A 242 15.08 -24.38 16.10
N ALA A 243 14.52 -24.96 15.04
CA ALA A 243 14.22 -26.37 14.96
C ALA A 243 15.47 -27.26 14.98
N SER A 244 15.34 -28.44 15.58
CA SER A 244 16.42 -29.43 15.62
C SER A 244 16.83 -29.89 14.22
N THR A 245 18.12 -29.74 13.92
CA THR A 245 18.78 -30.23 12.70
C THR A 245 18.78 -31.76 12.68
N GLY A 246 17.74 -32.37 12.11
CA GLY A 246 17.61 -33.83 12.03
C GLY A 246 16.22 -34.36 11.70
N ILE A 247 15.19 -33.50 11.67
CA ILE A 247 13.83 -33.84 11.24
C ILE A 247 13.55 -33.07 9.96
N ASP A 248 13.06 -33.74 8.91
CA ASP A 248 12.54 -33.05 7.73
C ASP A 248 11.33 -32.19 8.14
N GLN A 249 11.53 -30.87 8.12
CA GLN A 249 10.52 -29.90 8.53
C GLN A 249 9.77 -29.28 7.37
N THR A 250 10.05 -29.69 6.13
CA THR A 250 9.48 -29.06 4.93
C THR A 250 7.95 -29.07 4.97
N ALA A 251 7.36 -30.21 5.32
CA ALA A 251 5.90 -30.35 5.47
C ALA A 251 5.36 -29.47 6.62
N ASN A 252 6.08 -29.38 7.74
CA ASN A 252 5.67 -28.57 8.89
C ASN A 252 5.69 -27.07 8.55
N ILE A 253 6.70 -26.60 7.82
CA ILE A 253 6.82 -25.20 7.37
C ILE A 253 5.69 -24.85 6.40
N GLN A 254 5.35 -25.78 5.51
CA GLN A 254 4.25 -25.60 4.56
C GLN A 254 2.90 -25.51 5.28
N HIS A 255 2.59 -26.45 6.18
CA HIS A 255 1.37 -26.41 6.99
C HIS A 255 1.30 -25.17 7.89
N LEU A 256 2.43 -24.77 8.49
CA LEU A 256 2.53 -23.53 9.26
C LEU A 256 2.24 -22.31 8.38
N SER A 257 2.82 -22.26 7.17
CA SER A 257 2.58 -21.17 6.21
C SER A 257 1.12 -21.09 5.80
N TYR A 258 0.43 -22.21 5.60
CA TYR A 258 -1.00 -22.26 5.29
C TYR A 258 -1.85 -21.75 6.45
N GLY A 259 -1.58 -22.23 7.67
CA GLY A 259 -2.27 -21.77 8.88
C GLY A 259 -2.09 -20.27 9.10
N THR A 260 -0.85 -19.79 9.04
CA THR A 260 -0.53 -18.36 9.17
C THR A 260 -1.21 -17.53 8.07
N SER A 261 -1.24 -18.01 6.83
CA SER A 261 -1.89 -17.28 5.73
C SER A 261 -3.40 -17.11 5.94
N ILE A 262 -4.09 -18.14 6.43
CA ILE A 262 -5.51 -18.05 6.78
C ILE A 262 -5.74 -17.02 7.89
N VAL A 263 -4.89 -17.03 8.93
CA VAL A 263 -4.98 -16.05 10.03
C VAL A 263 -4.76 -14.63 9.51
N LEU A 264 -3.76 -14.38 8.67
CA LEU A 264 -3.48 -13.06 8.11
C LEU A 264 -4.65 -12.55 7.25
N LEU A 265 -5.27 -13.41 6.43
CA LEU A 265 -6.44 -13.04 5.64
C LEU A 265 -7.67 -12.71 6.52
N ILE A 266 -7.87 -13.43 7.64
CA ILE A 266 -8.91 -13.10 8.61
C ILE A 266 -8.64 -11.74 9.24
N VAL A 267 -7.39 -11.48 9.66
CA VAL A 267 -6.98 -10.18 10.20
C VAL A 267 -7.22 -9.07 9.17
N TYR A 268 -6.94 -9.31 7.89
CA TYR A 268 -7.22 -8.37 6.82
C TYR A 268 -8.71 -8.07 6.66
N ILE A 269 -9.58 -9.08 6.71
CA ILE A 269 -11.04 -8.88 6.65
C ILE A 269 -11.53 -8.06 7.84
N LEU A 270 -11.03 -8.35 9.05
CA LEU A 270 -11.33 -7.57 10.25
C LEU A 270 -10.81 -6.13 10.14
N TYR A 271 -9.64 -5.93 9.52
CA TYR A 271 -9.12 -4.62 9.21
C TYR A 271 -10.01 -3.86 8.22
N LEU A 272 -10.46 -4.48 7.14
CA LEU A 272 -11.42 -3.85 6.22
C LEU A 272 -12.72 -3.48 6.94
N PHE A 273 -13.20 -4.33 7.84
CA PHE A 273 -14.35 -3.99 8.68
C PHE A 273 -14.06 -2.79 9.60
N PHE A 274 -12.87 -2.73 10.18
CA PHE A 274 -12.42 -1.62 11.01
C PHE A 274 -12.39 -0.31 10.22
N GLN A 275 -11.77 -0.33 9.04
CA GLN A 275 -11.61 0.83 8.17
C GLN A 275 -12.93 1.32 7.58
N LEU A 276 -13.80 0.40 7.15
CA LEU A 276 -15.02 0.74 6.40
C LEU A 276 -16.21 1.04 7.28
N LYS A 277 -16.28 0.47 8.49
CA LYS A 277 -17.47 0.55 9.33
C LYS A 277 -17.24 1.18 10.69
N THR A 278 -16.28 0.70 11.48
CA THR A 278 -16.18 1.09 12.89
C THR A 278 -15.37 2.37 13.11
N HIS A 279 -14.30 2.57 12.33
CA HIS A 279 -13.36 3.67 12.50
C HIS A 279 -13.21 4.52 11.25
N THR A 280 -14.27 4.60 10.45
CA THR A 280 -14.31 5.38 9.21
C THR A 280 -13.81 6.81 9.41
N HIS A 281 -14.11 7.45 10.56
CA HIS A 281 -13.67 8.81 10.90
C HIS A 281 -12.15 9.01 10.93
N LEU A 282 -11.34 7.97 11.23
CA LEU A 282 -9.86 8.07 11.17
C LEU A 282 -9.35 8.11 9.73
N TYR A 283 -10.16 7.63 8.79
CA TYR A 283 -9.81 7.47 7.38
C TYR A 283 -10.48 8.50 6.46
N VAL A 284 -11.31 9.40 7.00
CA VAL A 284 -11.95 10.50 6.28
C VAL A 284 -11.20 11.80 6.57
N THR A 285 -10.84 12.56 5.53
CA THR A 285 -10.31 13.93 5.68
C THR A 285 -11.45 14.91 5.40
N ASP A 286 -11.71 15.84 6.32
CA ASP A 286 -12.84 16.80 6.22
C ASP A 286 -12.71 17.86 5.10
N ASN A 287 -11.60 17.90 4.35
CA ASN A 287 -11.23 19.01 3.45
C ASN A 287 -11.13 18.63 1.97
N GLU A 288 -12.03 17.78 1.45
CA GLU A 288 -11.94 17.35 0.04
C GLU A 288 -13.22 17.64 -0.75
N GLU A 289 -13.04 18.34 -1.86
CA GLU A 289 -14.05 18.56 -2.89
C GLU A 289 -14.56 17.20 -3.38
N GLU A 290 -15.88 17.04 -3.47
CA GLU A 290 -16.49 15.81 -4.00
C GLU A 290 -16.10 15.63 -5.47
N GLU A 291 -15.12 14.77 -5.74
CA GLU A 291 -14.69 14.49 -7.10
C GLU A 291 -15.76 13.71 -7.87
N GLU A 292 -16.25 14.29 -8.96
CA GLU A 292 -17.20 13.62 -9.84
C GLU A 292 -16.48 12.65 -10.82
N PRO A 293 -17.05 11.46 -11.07
CA PRO A 293 -16.49 10.50 -12.00
C PRO A 293 -16.62 11.00 -13.45
N VAL A 294 -15.50 11.02 -14.16
CA VAL A 294 -15.40 11.52 -15.54
C VAL A 294 -15.87 10.48 -16.55
N LEU A 295 -15.54 9.20 -16.32
CA LEU A 295 -15.82 8.12 -17.26
C LEU A 295 -17.15 7.43 -16.95
N PRO A 296 -17.99 7.11 -17.96
CA PRO A 296 -19.16 6.28 -17.72
C PRO A 296 -18.74 4.89 -17.22
N LEU A 297 -19.53 4.30 -16.31
CA LEU A 297 -19.18 3.06 -15.58
C LEU A 297 -18.73 1.93 -16.51
N TRP A 298 -19.46 1.70 -17.61
CA TRP A 298 -19.15 0.64 -18.57
C TRP A 298 -17.78 0.85 -19.24
N LEU A 299 -17.40 2.10 -19.50
CA LEU A 299 -16.11 2.44 -20.09
C LEU A 299 -14.99 2.23 -19.08
N GLY A 300 -15.21 2.58 -17.80
CA GLY A 300 -14.30 2.25 -16.72
C GLY A 300 -14.04 0.75 -16.61
N ILE A 301 -15.10 -0.08 -16.67
CA ILE A 301 -14.99 -1.55 -16.63
C ILE A 301 -14.22 -2.08 -17.85
N VAL A 302 -14.55 -1.62 -19.06
CA VAL A 302 -13.84 -2.03 -20.29
C VAL A 302 -12.37 -1.63 -20.22
N LEU A 303 -12.08 -0.41 -19.77
CA LEU A 303 -10.72 0.10 -19.60
C LEU A 303 -9.93 -0.76 -18.60
N LEU A 304 -10.52 -1.04 -17.43
CA LEU A 304 -9.92 -1.89 -16.40
C LEU A 304 -9.58 -3.28 -16.97
N LEU A 305 -10.51 -3.91 -17.69
CA LEU A 305 -10.31 -5.23 -18.27
C LEU A 305 -9.21 -5.24 -19.34
N VAL A 306 -9.22 -4.27 -20.27
CA VAL A 306 -8.21 -4.16 -21.33
C VAL A 306 -6.82 -3.95 -20.73
N ILE A 307 -6.68 -3.04 -19.76
CA ILE A 307 -5.39 -2.78 -19.11
C ILE A 307 -4.92 -4.02 -18.35
N THR A 308 -5.81 -4.69 -17.62
CA THR A 308 -5.47 -5.92 -16.89
C THR A 308 -4.89 -6.98 -17.83
N VAL A 309 -5.49 -7.17 -19.01
CA VAL A 309 -4.99 -8.11 -20.03
C VAL A 309 -3.63 -7.68 -20.58
N LEU A 310 -3.45 -6.39 -20.87
CA LEU A 310 -2.17 -5.87 -21.36
C LEU A 310 -1.05 -6.01 -20.31
N VAL A 311 -1.35 -5.73 -19.03
CA VAL A 311 -0.42 -5.96 -17.92
C VAL A 311 -0.06 -7.42 -17.83
N ALA A 312 -1.03 -8.34 -17.94
CA ALA A 312 -0.77 -9.78 -17.89
C ALA A 312 0.18 -10.25 -19.00
N PHE A 313 -0.02 -9.81 -20.25
CA PHE A 313 0.92 -10.15 -21.33
C PHE A 313 2.32 -9.56 -21.12
N CYS A 314 2.41 -8.28 -20.74
CA CYS A 314 3.71 -7.65 -20.48
C CYS A 314 4.43 -8.31 -19.30
N ALA A 315 3.67 -8.70 -18.25
CA ALA A 315 4.18 -9.42 -17.09
C ALA A 315 4.66 -10.82 -17.46
N GLU A 316 3.97 -11.54 -18.34
CA GLU A 316 4.42 -12.86 -18.85
C GLU A 316 5.76 -12.74 -19.59
N PHE A 317 5.90 -11.75 -20.47
CA PHE A 317 7.17 -11.52 -21.17
C PHE A 317 8.29 -11.08 -20.21
N LEU A 318 7.97 -10.22 -19.23
CA LEU A 318 8.91 -9.77 -18.22
C LEU A 318 9.41 -10.94 -17.36
N VAL A 319 8.51 -11.74 -16.80
CA VAL A 319 8.84 -12.87 -15.91
C VAL A 319 9.61 -13.95 -16.65
N GLY A 320 9.20 -14.28 -17.88
CA GLY A 320 9.91 -15.25 -18.72
C GLY A 320 11.36 -14.84 -19.05
N SER A 321 11.64 -13.53 -19.09
CA SER A 321 12.99 -13.00 -19.37
C SER A 321 13.91 -12.88 -18.14
N ILE A 322 13.43 -13.19 -16.93
CA ILE A 322 14.20 -13.03 -15.68
C ILE A 322 15.48 -13.87 -15.68
N ASP A 323 15.43 -15.12 -16.13
CA ASP A 323 16.60 -16.00 -16.06
C ASP A 323 17.69 -15.55 -17.05
N GLY A 324 17.28 -15.09 -18.23
CA GLY A 324 18.19 -14.52 -19.22
C GLY A 324 18.82 -13.21 -18.77
N LEU A 325 18.06 -12.35 -18.06
CA LEU A 325 18.61 -11.16 -17.41
C LEU A 325 19.62 -11.55 -16.32
N SER A 326 19.27 -12.51 -15.48
CA SER A 326 20.13 -13.02 -14.40
C SER A 326 21.46 -13.53 -14.95
N HIS A 327 21.43 -14.37 -15.99
CA HIS A 327 22.64 -14.89 -16.62
C HIS A 327 23.47 -13.80 -17.33
N SER A 328 22.81 -12.85 -18.00
CA SER A 328 23.51 -11.83 -18.80
C SER A 328 24.16 -10.72 -17.95
N TRP A 329 23.50 -10.30 -16.87
CA TRP A 329 23.98 -9.22 -15.99
C TRP A 329 24.61 -9.74 -14.69
N GLY A 330 24.58 -11.05 -14.45
CA GLY A 330 25.08 -11.65 -13.21
C GLY A 330 24.27 -11.25 -11.97
N LEU A 331 23.01 -10.85 -12.15
CA LEU A 331 22.13 -10.46 -11.05
C LEU A 331 21.43 -11.70 -10.48
N SER A 332 21.35 -11.80 -9.16
CA SER A 332 20.55 -12.86 -8.53
C SER A 332 19.05 -12.66 -8.82
N THR A 333 18.30 -13.75 -8.92
CA THR A 333 16.83 -13.73 -9.03
C THR A 333 16.20 -13.00 -7.84
N VAL A 334 16.82 -13.13 -6.65
CA VAL A 334 16.47 -12.38 -5.44
C VAL A 334 16.67 -10.88 -5.62
N PHE A 335 17.77 -10.41 -6.21
CA PHE A 335 17.97 -8.98 -6.46
C PHE A 335 16.94 -8.43 -7.45
N ILE A 336 16.66 -9.17 -8.52
CA ILE A 336 15.63 -8.81 -9.50
C ILE A 336 14.26 -8.73 -8.81
N GLY A 337 13.92 -9.75 -8.03
CA GLY A 337 12.67 -9.82 -7.28
C GLY A 337 12.53 -8.72 -6.25
N LEU A 338 13.52 -8.51 -5.39
CA LEU A 338 13.41 -7.63 -4.22
C LEU A 338 13.65 -6.15 -4.52
N ILE A 339 14.45 -5.83 -5.54
CA ILE A 339 14.80 -4.44 -5.89
C ILE A 339 14.11 -3.97 -7.17
N LEU A 340 14.15 -4.76 -8.25
CA LEU A 340 13.68 -4.28 -9.56
C LEU A 340 12.16 -4.39 -9.73
N LEU A 341 11.56 -5.56 -9.47
CA LEU A 341 10.13 -5.77 -9.70
C LEU A 341 9.21 -4.82 -8.91
N PRO A 342 9.48 -4.50 -7.62
CA PRO A 342 8.66 -3.57 -6.84
C PRO A 342 8.58 -2.18 -7.44
N ILE A 343 9.66 -1.72 -8.09
CA ILE A 343 9.69 -0.42 -8.74
C ILE A 343 8.64 -0.38 -9.85
N VAL A 344 8.44 -1.47 -10.60
CA VAL A 344 7.46 -1.51 -11.69
C VAL A 344 6.04 -1.41 -11.18
N GLY A 345 5.69 -2.29 -10.22
CA GLY A 345 4.34 -2.39 -9.68
C GLY A 345 3.92 -1.10 -8.99
N ASN A 346 4.82 -0.57 -8.16
CA ASN A 346 4.51 0.56 -7.30
C ASN A 346 4.88 1.92 -7.94
N ALA A 347 5.57 2.00 -9.09
CA ALA A 347 6.03 3.28 -9.66
C ALA A 347 4.93 4.33 -9.82
N ALA A 348 3.74 3.89 -10.25
CA ALA A 348 2.59 4.77 -10.39
C ALA A 348 2.17 5.34 -9.03
N GLU A 349 2.10 4.50 -7.99
CA GLU A 349 1.81 4.91 -6.61
C GLU A 349 2.90 5.85 -6.07
N HIS A 350 4.18 5.56 -6.32
CA HIS A 350 5.32 6.36 -5.89
C HIS A 350 5.20 7.81 -6.34
N VAL A 351 4.99 8.03 -7.64
CA VAL A 351 4.89 9.37 -8.23
C VAL A 351 3.74 10.14 -7.59
N THR A 352 2.64 9.44 -7.31
CA THR A 352 1.46 10.07 -6.75
C THR A 352 1.64 10.43 -5.27
N ALA A 353 2.16 9.52 -4.45
CA ALA A 353 2.46 9.78 -3.04
C ALA A 353 3.41 10.97 -2.88
N VAL A 354 4.49 11.02 -3.68
CA VAL A 354 5.43 12.15 -3.70
C VAL A 354 4.74 13.45 -4.13
N SER A 355 3.91 13.40 -5.19
CA SER A 355 3.18 14.58 -5.66
C SER A 355 2.24 15.15 -4.60
N VAL A 356 1.62 14.29 -3.79
CA VAL A 356 0.72 14.67 -2.70
C VAL A 356 1.51 15.18 -1.48
N ALA A 357 2.66 14.58 -1.17
CA ALA A 357 3.58 15.08 -0.14
C ALA A 357 4.05 16.52 -0.43
N MET A 358 4.43 16.81 -1.68
CA MET A 358 4.82 18.15 -2.15
C MET A 358 3.68 19.20 -2.10
N LYS A 359 2.43 18.76 -1.97
CA LYS A 359 1.24 19.59 -1.80
C LYS A 359 0.88 19.81 -0.33
N ASN A 360 1.80 19.50 0.58
CA ASN A 360 1.61 19.56 2.02
C ASN A 360 0.53 18.64 2.58
N LYS A 361 0.31 17.48 1.94
CA LYS A 361 -0.68 16.50 2.37
C LYS A 361 0.03 15.20 2.79
N MET A 362 0.91 15.29 3.79
CA MET A 362 1.73 14.16 4.23
C MET A 362 0.90 12.98 4.75
N ASP A 363 -0.22 13.25 5.42
CA ASP A 363 -1.23 12.25 5.80
C ASP A 363 -1.60 11.28 4.69
N LEU A 364 -1.86 11.82 3.50
CA LEU A 364 -2.27 11.06 2.34
C LEU A 364 -1.10 10.27 1.76
N ALA A 365 0.09 10.87 1.71
CA ALA A 365 1.31 10.21 1.22
C ALA A 365 1.71 9.01 2.10
N ILE A 366 1.64 9.17 3.42
CA ILE A 366 1.85 8.09 4.40
C ILE A 366 0.76 7.03 4.26
N GLY A 367 -0.51 7.45 4.12
CA GLY A 367 -1.63 6.54 3.91
C GLY A 367 -1.49 5.67 2.67
N VAL A 368 -1.00 6.23 1.56
CA VAL A 368 -0.69 5.47 0.33
C VAL A 368 0.44 4.48 0.59
N SER A 369 1.57 4.94 1.16
CA SER A 369 2.78 4.12 1.31
C SER A 369 2.60 2.98 2.34
N ILE A 370 2.16 3.30 3.56
CA ILE A 370 1.96 2.31 4.63
C ILE A 370 0.73 1.45 4.34
N GLY A 371 -0.33 2.02 3.76
CA GLY A 371 -1.54 1.28 3.40
C GLY A 371 -1.27 0.20 2.35
N SER A 372 -0.54 0.53 1.29
CA SER A 372 -0.11 -0.42 0.24
C SER A 372 0.78 -1.52 0.85
N SER A 373 1.77 -1.15 1.68
CA SER A 373 2.63 -2.11 2.41
C SER A 373 1.84 -3.12 3.25
N MET A 374 0.86 -2.63 4.01
CA MET A 374 0.00 -3.46 4.85
C MET A 374 -0.92 -4.37 4.02
N GLN A 375 -1.43 -3.91 2.88
CA GLN A 375 -2.19 -4.76 1.95
C GLN A 375 -1.31 -5.87 1.36
N VAL A 376 -0.09 -5.55 0.96
CA VAL A 376 0.85 -6.57 0.46
C VAL A 376 1.12 -7.62 1.54
N ALA A 377 1.35 -7.20 2.78
CA ALA A 377 1.69 -8.10 3.88
C ALA A 377 0.50 -8.94 4.40
N LEU A 378 -0.68 -8.34 4.57
CA LEU A 378 -1.87 -8.99 5.16
C LEU A 378 -2.79 -9.67 4.13
N PHE A 379 -2.73 -9.27 2.86
CA PHE A 379 -3.60 -9.78 1.81
C PHE A 379 -2.85 -10.46 0.68
N VAL A 380 -1.99 -9.74 -0.05
CA VAL A 380 -1.36 -10.25 -1.28
C VAL A 380 -0.46 -11.46 -0.97
N THR A 381 0.42 -11.33 0.03
CA THR A 381 1.37 -12.38 0.43
C THR A 381 0.68 -13.67 0.87
N PRO A 382 -0.25 -13.66 1.85
CA PRO A 382 -0.95 -14.88 2.23
C PRO A 382 -1.88 -15.39 1.12
N LEU A 383 -2.43 -14.53 0.27
CA LEU A 383 -3.19 -14.97 -0.90
C LEU A 383 -2.31 -15.75 -1.88
N MET A 384 -1.05 -15.35 -2.11
CA MET A 384 -0.13 -16.10 -2.98
C MET A 384 0.17 -17.50 -2.44
N VAL A 385 0.26 -17.66 -1.12
CA VAL A 385 0.42 -18.99 -0.50
C VAL A 385 -0.80 -19.87 -0.76
N ILE A 386 -2.02 -19.32 -0.65
CA ILE A 386 -3.26 -20.06 -0.94
C ILE A 386 -3.37 -20.38 -2.44
N ILE A 387 -3.03 -19.44 -3.33
CA ILE A 387 -3.01 -19.70 -4.77
C ILE A 387 -1.99 -20.80 -5.09
N GLY A 388 -0.79 -20.73 -4.51
CA GLY A 388 0.23 -21.77 -4.64
C GLY A 388 -0.30 -23.14 -4.24
N TRP A 389 -0.98 -23.21 -3.09
CA TRP A 389 -1.62 -24.44 -2.63
C TRP A 389 -2.65 -24.99 -3.62
N ILE A 390 -3.48 -24.13 -4.22
CA ILE A 390 -4.50 -24.51 -5.21
C ILE A 390 -3.86 -25.04 -6.51
N ILE A 391 -2.79 -24.39 -6.98
CA ILE A 391 -2.14 -24.76 -8.25
C ILE A 391 -1.05 -25.82 -8.11
N GLY A 392 -0.79 -26.32 -6.90
CA GLY A 392 0.22 -27.34 -6.62
C GLY A 392 1.66 -26.82 -6.57
N GLN A 393 1.86 -25.51 -6.36
CA GLN A 393 3.16 -24.89 -6.17
C GLN A 393 3.44 -24.69 -4.67
N ASN A 394 4.66 -25.01 -4.22
CA ASN A 394 5.04 -24.95 -2.81
C ASN A 394 5.39 -23.51 -2.35
N MET A 395 4.50 -22.55 -2.59
CA MET A 395 4.63 -21.20 -2.06
C MET A 395 4.47 -21.22 -0.54
N THR A 396 5.42 -20.64 0.18
CA THR A 396 5.41 -20.58 1.64
C THR A 396 5.69 -19.17 2.14
N LEU A 397 5.47 -18.94 3.44
CA LEU A 397 5.89 -17.73 4.14
C LEU A 397 7.31 -17.88 4.72
N PHE A 398 8.05 -18.90 4.28
CA PHE A 398 9.43 -19.10 4.67
C PHE A 398 10.32 -18.32 3.70
N PHE A 399 10.64 -17.09 4.10
CA PHE A 399 11.56 -16.21 3.39
C PHE A 399 12.99 -16.45 3.85
N ASN A 400 13.94 -15.91 3.09
CA ASN A 400 15.33 -15.91 3.51
C ASN A 400 15.50 -15.15 4.84
N THR A 401 16.32 -15.68 5.75
CA THR A 401 16.60 -15.05 7.05
C THR A 401 17.09 -13.61 6.87
N PHE A 402 17.95 -13.36 5.88
CA PHE A 402 18.48 -12.02 5.62
C PHE A 402 17.38 -11.03 5.22
N GLU A 403 16.53 -11.41 4.25
CA GLU A 403 15.39 -10.60 3.79
C GLU A 403 14.41 -10.32 4.92
N THR A 404 14.15 -11.33 5.75
CA THR A 404 13.22 -11.22 6.87
C THR A 404 13.76 -10.28 7.97
N CYS A 405 15.06 -10.34 8.27
CA CYS A 405 15.70 -9.41 9.20
C CYS A 405 15.65 -7.97 8.69
N ILE A 406 15.93 -7.76 7.40
CA ILE A 406 15.87 -6.43 6.78
C ILE A 406 14.44 -5.87 6.84
N LEU A 407 13.44 -6.67 6.48
CA LEU A 407 12.03 -6.28 6.56
C LEU A 407 11.67 -5.82 7.97
N PHE A 408 12.02 -6.62 8.98
CA PHE A 408 11.70 -6.33 10.37
C PHE A 408 12.34 -5.02 10.84
N VAL A 409 13.63 -4.84 10.58
CA VAL A 409 14.34 -3.61 10.95
C VAL A 409 13.76 -2.40 10.22
N SER A 410 13.41 -2.55 8.94
CA SER A 410 12.79 -1.48 8.14
C SER A 410 11.45 -1.03 8.71
N VAL A 411 10.61 -1.99 9.11
CA VAL A 411 9.32 -1.72 9.76
C VAL A 411 9.51 -1.02 11.10
N LEU A 412 10.49 -1.44 11.91
CA LEU A 412 10.81 -0.77 13.18
C LEU A 412 11.27 0.68 12.97
N ILE A 413 12.16 0.91 12.00
CA ILE A 413 12.63 2.26 11.66
C ILE A 413 11.45 3.14 11.25
N VAL A 414 10.58 2.67 10.35
CA VAL A 414 9.44 3.47 9.91
C VAL A 414 8.45 3.73 11.04
N ASN A 415 8.14 2.74 11.88
CA ASN A 415 7.29 2.95 13.06
C ASN A 415 7.85 4.02 14.00
N TYR A 416 9.17 4.01 14.21
CA TYR A 416 9.83 4.99 15.05
C TYR A 416 9.74 6.39 14.44
N LEU A 417 10.03 6.52 13.15
CA LEU A 417 10.01 7.81 12.46
C LEU A 417 8.61 8.42 12.35
N ILE A 418 7.55 7.62 12.28
CA ILE A 418 6.18 8.17 12.22
C ILE A 418 5.56 8.43 13.59
N GLN A 419 6.26 8.09 14.68
CA GLN A 419 5.69 8.06 16.02
C GLN A 419 5.38 9.46 16.56
N ASP A 420 6.23 10.44 16.25
CA ASP A 420 6.11 11.83 16.70
C ASP A 420 5.10 12.66 15.89
N GLY A 421 4.60 12.12 14.76
CA GLY A 421 3.59 12.77 13.93
C GLY A 421 4.11 13.92 13.07
N GLU A 422 5.42 14.08 12.99
CA GLU A 422 6.08 15.09 12.16
C GLU A 422 7.05 14.40 11.21
N SER A 423 7.39 15.07 10.12
CA SER A 423 8.38 14.58 9.16
C SER A 423 9.25 15.71 8.65
N ASN A 424 10.50 15.39 8.34
CA ASN A 424 11.46 16.32 7.74
C ASN A 424 12.31 15.66 6.64
N TRP A 425 13.03 16.49 5.87
CA TRP A 425 13.83 16.00 4.74
C TRP A 425 14.97 15.05 5.17
N LEU A 426 15.52 15.22 6.38
CA LEU A 426 16.64 14.40 6.87
C LEU A 426 16.19 12.97 7.16
N GLU A 427 15.01 12.79 7.74
CA GLU A 427 14.39 11.47 7.91
C GLU A 427 14.16 10.79 6.56
N GLY A 428 13.77 11.56 5.55
CA GLY A 428 13.66 11.06 4.18
C GLY A 428 14.99 10.56 3.63
N VAL A 429 16.10 11.28 3.89
CA VAL A 429 17.45 10.84 3.53
C VAL A 429 17.85 9.58 4.29
N MET A 430 17.49 9.44 5.57
CA MET A 430 17.76 8.23 6.36
C MET A 430 17.05 7.01 5.77
N LEU A 431 15.79 7.15 5.38
CA LEU A 431 15.00 6.09 4.73
C LEU A 431 15.60 5.68 3.38
N LEU A 432 15.91 6.66 2.51
CA LEU A 432 16.53 6.37 1.22
C LEU A 432 17.92 5.74 1.36
N SER A 433 18.73 6.22 2.30
CA SER A 433 20.06 5.66 2.56
C SER A 433 19.95 4.22 3.03
N THR A 434 18.97 3.92 3.89
CA THR A 434 18.69 2.54 4.34
C THR A 434 18.30 1.65 3.15
N TYR A 435 17.41 2.12 2.27
CA TYR A 435 17.02 1.37 1.06
C TYR A 435 18.21 1.10 0.14
N VAL A 436 19.08 2.10 -0.08
CA VAL A 436 20.29 1.94 -0.92
C VAL A 436 21.28 0.96 -0.29
N ILE A 437 21.49 1.02 1.03
CA ILE A 437 22.36 0.06 1.75
C ILE A 437 21.81 -1.36 1.60
N ILE A 438 20.49 -1.54 1.73
CA ILE A 438 19.83 -2.84 1.51
C ILE A 438 20.03 -3.31 0.06
N ALA A 439 19.83 -2.44 -0.93
CA ALA A 439 20.02 -2.78 -2.33
C ALA A 439 21.47 -3.22 -2.64
N ILE A 440 22.45 -2.51 -2.10
CA ILE A 440 23.87 -2.88 -2.20
C ILE A 440 24.13 -4.23 -1.52
N ALA A 441 23.57 -4.46 -0.33
CA ALA A 441 23.77 -5.71 0.39
C ALA A 441 23.16 -6.91 -0.36
N ILE A 442 21.96 -6.74 -0.95
CA ILE A 442 21.29 -7.77 -1.76
C ILE A 442 22.02 -8.00 -3.09
N PHE A 443 22.66 -6.98 -3.67
CA PHE A 443 23.48 -7.13 -4.86
C PHE A 443 24.67 -8.09 -4.64
N PHE A 444 25.29 -8.04 -3.46
CA PHE A 444 26.36 -8.97 -3.08
C PHE A 444 25.85 -10.23 -2.37
N TYR A 445 24.56 -10.34 -2.13
CA TYR A 445 23.99 -11.50 -1.46
C TYR A 445 24.06 -12.69 -2.42
N PRO A 446 24.72 -13.80 -2.04
CA PRO A 446 24.73 -15.00 -2.85
C PRO A 446 23.31 -15.58 -2.83
N GLY A 447 22.49 -15.16 -3.80
CA GLY A 447 21.28 -15.88 -4.13
C GLY A 447 21.65 -17.29 -4.56
N SER A 448 20.69 -18.22 -4.45
CA SER A 448 20.73 -19.53 -5.10
C SER A 448 21.04 -19.35 -6.59
N THR A 449 22.32 -19.28 -6.92
CA THR A 449 22.82 -19.49 -8.26
C THR A 449 22.53 -20.96 -8.50
N SER A 450 21.51 -21.20 -9.32
CA SER A 450 21.22 -22.52 -9.85
C SER A 450 22.41 -22.97 -10.69
N ASP A 451 23.40 -23.56 -10.03
CA ASP A 451 24.33 -24.51 -10.65
C ASP A 451 23.59 -25.82 -10.96
#